data_AF-A0A4Q5WN42-F1
#
_entry.id   AF-A0A4Q5WN42-F1
#
_cell.length_a   1.000
_cell.length_b   1.000
_cell.length_c   1.000
_cell.angle_alpha   90.00
_cell.angle_beta   90.00
_cell.angle_gamma   90.00
#
_symmetry.space_group_name_H-M   'P 1'
#
loop_
_entity.id
_entity.type
_entity.pdbx_description
1 polymer ?
#
loop_
_entity_poly.entity_id
_entity_poly.type
_entity_poly.pdbx_seq_one_letter_code
_entity_poly.pdbx_strand_id
1 'polypeptide(L)'
;MPLLLFTMLATGARAQLTGKTYAETKREQANKKYNEDFINGTKYNRNTPSRSSRSGDDEAAKALAEKFRHNAGKGPAGGTALPAAEVPAPTAEQLEAQRAEAKRIADERFRARKAYADRYFAQKEKEATLSADRAAAYKDLLLAGLTEQEAWCFAVQAQPGYETEKSMNKEWLRQVRRRVDRMKTAYSAFMDTRATAAYEPLAKGALEFERAGYSYVKAQQFLATRFPEKARACELAQLRGIFYFYSGTFESYPIYTAMQYKNATAAQLTELEDLFLELYAKHPEAALGACATADNQNPVRGLFARAGVKGSVEEQTRFAEMGMHIPARWYSWREACGRFHKFLAGLPGYLDQQPASYWIELGTVRNRGAAAVIAAMDERFPALHRITVEKGKLRIDDSIDDAFVDRWLPVLRKVAGAGDASALNTLGVLAAGGKIRKHGKKEAVEYWQQAAAGGSFPA
;
A
#
# COMPACT_ATOMS: atom_id res chain seq x y z
N MET A 1 -5.74 3.32 -36.24
CA MET A 1 -7.06 3.62 -35.63
C MET A 1 -7.59 2.35 -34.99
N PRO A 2 -8.13 2.34 -33.74
CA PRO A 2 -8.31 3.44 -32.81
C PRO A 2 -7.40 3.33 -31.57
N LEU A 3 -6.69 4.41 -31.27
CA LEU A 3 -5.94 4.68 -30.04
C LEU A 3 -6.59 5.93 -29.45
N LEU A 4 -7.60 5.77 -28.58
CA LEU A 4 -8.25 6.85 -27.83
C LEU A 4 -9.39 6.25 -26.98
N LEU A 5 -9.08 5.64 -25.83
CA LEU A 5 -10.02 5.49 -24.70
C LEU A 5 -9.38 4.77 -23.48
N PHE A 6 -8.37 5.32 -22.82
CA PHE A 6 -7.96 4.78 -21.49
C PHE A 6 -7.23 5.83 -20.63
N THR A 7 -7.93 6.89 -20.25
CA THR A 7 -7.46 7.84 -19.21
C THR A 7 -8.60 8.34 -18.33
N MET A 8 -9.41 7.43 -17.79
CA MET A 8 -10.23 7.70 -16.60
C MET A 8 -10.46 6.39 -15.85
N LEU A 9 -9.75 6.18 -14.74
CA LEU A 9 -10.14 5.37 -13.56
C LEU A 9 -8.88 5.09 -12.71
N ALA A 10 -8.55 5.98 -11.78
CA ALA A 10 -7.87 5.64 -10.50
C ALA A 10 -7.60 6.90 -9.65
N THR A 11 -8.66 7.55 -9.19
CA THR A 11 -8.61 8.41 -8.00
C THR A 11 -9.77 8.02 -7.09
N GLY A 12 -9.54 6.99 -6.27
CA GLY A 12 -10.43 6.59 -5.18
C GLY A 12 -9.68 6.75 -3.86
N ALA A 13 -10.00 7.82 -3.15
CA ALA A 13 -9.32 8.31 -1.97
C ALA A 13 -9.45 7.39 -0.74
N ARG A 14 -8.38 7.28 0.05
CA ARG A 14 -8.44 6.95 1.48
C ARG A 14 -9.08 8.12 2.22
N ALA A 15 -10.32 7.98 2.65
CA ALA A 15 -10.94 8.89 3.60
C ALA A 15 -10.45 8.53 5.02
N GLN A 16 -9.70 9.43 5.64
CA GLN A 16 -9.48 9.41 7.08
C GLN A 16 -10.80 9.75 7.78
N LEU A 17 -11.24 8.88 8.69
CA LEU A 17 -12.39 9.05 9.56
C LEU A 17 -12.10 10.13 10.62
N THR A 18 -12.37 11.39 10.29
CA THR A 18 -12.88 12.33 11.29
C THR A 18 -14.39 12.40 11.07
N GLY A 19 -15.14 11.56 11.78
CA GLY A 19 -16.58 11.48 11.64
C GLY A 19 -17.22 12.81 12.03
N LYS A 20 -17.85 13.49 11.06
CA LYS A 20 -18.79 14.59 11.35
C LYS A 20 -19.85 14.05 12.29
N THR A 21 -20.24 14.84 13.27
CA THR A 21 -21.37 14.47 14.12
C THR A 21 -22.63 14.29 13.27
N TYR A 22 -23.60 13.51 13.74
CA TYR A 22 -24.87 13.31 13.05
C TYR A 22 -25.57 14.66 12.74
N ALA A 23 -25.45 15.63 13.65
CA ALA A 23 -25.98 16.98 13.48
C ALA A 23 -25.28 17.76 12.36
N GLU A 24 -23.96 17.67 12.24
CA GLU A 24 -23.19 18.29 11.16
C GLU A 24 -23.52 17.65 9.81
N THR A 25 -23.67 16.33 9.77
CA THR A 25 -24.06 15.59 8.56
C THR A 25 -25.47 16.01 8.10
N LYS A 26 -26.41 16.18 9.04
CA LYS A 26 -27.77 16.66 8.73
C LYS A 26 -27.79 18.11 8.28
N ARG A 27 -26.99 18.99 8.88
CA ARG A 27 -26.85 20.39 8.43
C ARG A 27 -26.24 20.48 7.04
N GLU A 28 -25.24 19.67 6.74
CA GLU A 28 -24.62 19.66 5.42
C GLU A 28 -25.56 19.12 4.35
N GLN A 29 -26.34 18.07 4.65
CA GLN A 29 -27.39 17.59 3.76
C GLN A 29 -28.48 18.64 3.54
N ALA A 30 -28.90 19.36 4.58
CA ALA A 30 -29.88 20.44 4.48
C ALA A 30 -29.34 21.63 3.67
N ASN A 31 -28.09 22.02 3.87
CA ASN A 31 -27.45 23.09 3.10
C ASN A 31 -27.22 22.69 1.63
N LYS A 32 -26.84 21.44 1.38
CA LYS A 32 -26.69 20.92 0.02
C LYS A 32 -28.03 20.92 -0.71
N LYS A 33 -29.10 20.44 -0.04
CA LYS A 33 -30.46 20.49 -0.56
C LYS A 33 -30.95 21.92 -0.79
N TYR A 34 -30.74 22.82 0.16
CA TYR A 34 -31.07 24.24 0.03
C TYR A 34 -30.34 24.89 -1.16
N ASN A 35 -29.05 24.61 -1.34
CA ASN A 35 -28.27 25.13 -2.46
C ASN A 35 -28.71 24.54 -3.80
N GLU A 36 -29.03 23.24 -3.86
CA GLU A 36 -29.60 22.61 -5.05
C GLU A 36 -30.99 23.19 -5.38
N ASP A 37 -31.86 23.37 -4.39
CA ASP A 37 -33.18 23.99 -4.52
C ASP A 37 -33.06 25.46 -4.96
N PHE A 38 -32.09 26.20 -4.43
CA PHE A 38 -31.80 27.59 -4.83
C PHE A 38 -31.24 27.68 -6.26
N ILE A 39 -30.29 26.81 -6.64
CA ILE A 39 -29.73 26.75 -8.00
C ILE A 39 -30.82 26.35 -9.00
N ASN A 40 -31.67 25.39 -8.65
CA ASN A 40 -32.78 24.97 -9.51
C ASN A 40 -33.83 26.09 -9.61
N GLY A 41 -34.23 26.70 -8.49
CA GLY A 41 -35.15 27.83 -8.47
C GLY A 41 -34.65 29.04 -9.27
N THR A 42 -33.33 29.30 -9.25
CA THR A 42 -32.72 30.38 -10.03
C THR A 42 -32.51 30.03 -11.50
N LYS A 43 -32.31 28.75 -11.86
CA LYS A 43 -32.32 28.28 -13.26
C LYS A 43 -33.69 28.49 -13.92
N TYR A 44 -34.78 28.29 -13.20
CA TYR A 44 -36.14 28.48 -13.72
C TYR A 44 -36.60 29.95 -13.75
N ASN A 45 -35.92 30.85 -13.03
CA ASN A 45 -36.25 32.28 -13.00
C ASN A 45 -35.47 33.12 -14.03
N ARG A 46 -34.74 32.48 -14.97
CA ARG A 46 -34.13 33.15 -16.13
C ARG A 46 -35.01 32.94 -17.35
N ASN A 47 -35.68 34.01 -17.76
CA ASN A 47 -36.48 34.18 -18.99
C ASN A 47 -35.81 33.61 -20.25
N THR A 48 -35.87 32.29 -20.46
CA THR A 48 -35.55 31.64 -21.73
C THR A 48 -36.54 30.51 -21.95
N PRO A 49 -37.38 30.55 -22.99
CA PRO A 49 -38.33 29.49 -23.26
C PRO A 49 -37.60 28.33 -23.96
N SER A 50 -37.00 27.42 -23.19
CA SER A 50 -36.49 26.15 -23.75
C SER A 50 -37.47 25.01 -23.47
N ARG A 51 -38.15 24.59 -24.53
CA ARG A 51 -38.87 23.33 -24.68
C ARG A 51 -37.99 22.15 -24.23
N SER A 52 -38.30 21.52 -23.10
CA SER A 52 -38.06 20.09 -22.91
C SER A 52 -39.09 19.50 -21.96
N SER A 53 -39.91 18.62 -22.52
CA SER A 53 -40.98 17.88 -21.89
C SER A 53 -40.43 16.87 -20.87
N ARG A 54 -40.56 17.17 -19.58
CA ARG A 54 -40.68 16.17 -18.51
C ARG A 54 -41.55 16.76 -17.40
N SER A 55 -42.84 16.45 -17.48
CA SER A 55 -43.94 17.05 -16.71
C SER A 55 -44.08 16.49 -15.28
N GLY A 56 -42.99 16.13 -14.62
CA GLY A 56 -43.02 15.54 -13.27
C GLY A 56 -42.67 16.51 -12.14
N ASP A 57 -41.75 17.45 -12.38
CA ASP A 57 -41.17 18.30 -11.32
C ASP A 57 -41.70 19.75 -11.30
N ASP A 58 -42.58 20.09 -12.23
CA ASP A 58 -43.04 21.48 -12.46
C ASP A 58 -44.06 21.95 -11.41
N GLU A 59 -44.83 21.02 -10.81
CA GLU A 59 -45.77 21.34 -9.71
C GLU A 59 -45.05 21.61 -8.39
N ALA A 60 -44.00 20.85 -8.08
CA ALA A 60 -43.22 21.06 -6.85
C ALA A 60 -42.51 22.42 -6.86
N ALA A 61 -41.96 22.82 -8.01
CA ALA A 61 -41.33 24.12 -8.19
C ALA A 61 -42.35 25.28 -8.10
N LYS A 62 -43.54 25.12 -8.71
CA LYS A 62 -44.63 26.12 -8.60
C LYS A 62 -45.14 26.26 -7.18
N ALA A 63 -45.39 25.14 -6.47
CA ALA A 63 -45.83 25.15 -5.07
C ALA A 63 -44.80 25.78 -4.14
N LEU A 64 -43.50 25.59 -4.40
CA LEU A 64 -42.44 26.24 -3.64
C LEU A 64 -42.39 27.75 -3.91
N ALA A 65 -42.49 28.18 -5.17
CA ALA A 65 -42.55 29.59 -5.54
C ALA A 65 -43.78 30.30 -4.97
N GLU A 66 -44.92 29.63 -4.90
CA GLU A 66 -46.13 30.14 -4.26
C GLU A 66 -45.97 30.26 -2.74
N LYS A 67 -45.35 29.26 -2.09
CA LYS A 67 -44.98 29.37 -0.66
C LYS A 67 -44.05 30.55 -0.40
N PHE A 68 -43.07 30.81 -1.27
CA PHE A 68 -42.20 31.97 -1.14
C PHE A 68 -42.95 33.29 -1.34
N ARG A 69 -43.86 33.41 -2.33
CA ARG A 69 -44.70 34.61 -2.47
C ARG A 69 -45.62 34.81 -1.27
N HIS A 70 -46.22 33.74 -0.76
CA HIS A 70 -47.10 33.81 0.40
C HIS A 70 -46.35 34.19 1.69
N ASN A 71 -45.07 33.80 1.81
CA ASN A 71 -44.23 34.12 2.95
C ASN A 71 -43.48 35.46 2.81
N ALA A 72 -43.34 36.01 1.59
CA ALA A 72 -42.62 37.27 1.33
C ALA A 72 -43.28 38.54 1.93
N GLY A 73 -44.43 38.41 2.60
CA GLY A 73 -45.05 39.51 3.33
C GLY A 73 -45.62 39.11 4.70
N LYS A 74 -45.46 37.85 5.13
CA LYS A 74 -45.94 37.36 6.42
C LYS A 74 -44.74 37.00 7.27
N GLY A 75 -44.26 37.96 8.06
CA GLY A 75 -43.34 37.66 9.15
C GLY A 75 -43.93 36.55 10.06
N PRO A 76 -43.10 35.74 10.71
CA PRO A 76 -43.56 34.63 11.54
C PRO A 76 -44.56 35.14 12.59
N ALA A 77 -45.79 34.63 12.51
CA ALA A 77 -46.84 34.96 13.45
C ALA A 77 -46.39 34.54 14.86
N GLY A 78 -46.05 35.52 15.70
CA GLY A 78 -45.64 35.31 17.08
C GLY A 78 -44.23 35.77 17.43
N GLY A 79 -43.42 36.25 16.47
CA GLY A 79 -42.21 37.00 16.81
C GLY A 79 -42.60 38.43 17.15
N THR A 80 -42.42 38.85 18.40
CA THR A 80 -42.42 40.28 18.77
C THR A 80 -41.56 41.03 17.76
N ALA A 81 -42.20 41.89 16.96
CA ALA A 81 -41.52 42.76 16.03
C ALA A 81 -40.52 43.58 16.85
N LEU A 82 -39.23 43.24 16.75
CA LEU A 82 -38.18 44.16 17.17
C LEU A 82 -38.51 45.49 16.47
N PRO A 83 -38.59 46.61 17.20
CA PRO A 83 -38.89 47.90 16.59
C PRO A 83 -37.93 48.06 15.43
N ALA A 84 -38.49 48.23 14.23
CA ALA A 84 -37.70 48.52 13.05
C ALA A 84 -36.97 49.82 13.36
N ALA A 85 -35.74 49.72 13.85
CA ALA A 85 -34.87 50.85 13.98
C ALA A 85 -34.80 51.41 12.55
N GLU A 86 -35.38 52.59 12.35
CA GLU A 86 -35.28 53.33 11.10
C GLU A 86 -33.80 53.56 10.85
N VAL A 87 -33.17 52.63 10.13
CA VAL A 87 -31.81 52.81 9.66
C VAL A 87 -31.90 53.96 8.67
N PRO A 88 -31.32 55.13 8.97
CA PRO A 88 -31.39 56.27 8.06
C PRO A 88 -30.82 55.84 6.71
N ALA A 89 -31.50 56.24 5.62
CA ALA A 89 -31.02 55.94 4.28
C ALA A 89 -29.58 56.46 4.12
N PRO A 90 -28.68 55.70 3.46
CA PRO A 90 -27.31 56.13 3.33
C PRO A 90 -27.22 57.46 2.57
N THR A 91 -26.35 58.36 3.03
CA THR A 91 -26.08 59.63 2.36
C THR A 91 -25.44 59.40 0.98
N ALA A 92 -25.46 60.41 0.11
CA ALA A 92 -24.83 60.31 -1.21
C ALA A 92 -23.33 59.96 -1.12
N GLU A 93 -22.63 60.51 -0.13
CA GLU A 93 -21.22 60.22 0.18
C GLU A 93 -21.03 58.75 0.62
N GLN A 94 -21.94 58.22 1.45
CA GLN A 94 -21.91 56.80 1.85
C GLN A 94 -22.16 55.87 0.66
N LEU A 95 -23.05 56.24 -0.27
CA LEU A 95 -23.29 55.49 -1.51
C LEU A 95 -22.07 55.52 -2.45
N GLU A 96 -21.37 56.65 -2.55
CA GLU A 96 -20.14 56.76 -3.33
C GLU A 96 -19.01 55.93 -2.73
N ALA A 97 -18.81 55.99 -1.41
CA ALA A 97 -17.86 55.16 -0.70
C ALA A 97 -18.15 53.66 -0.86
N GLN A 98 -19.43 53.26 -0.79
CA GLN A 98 -19.86 51.88 -1.05
C GLN A 98 -19.56 51.45 -2.49
N ARG A 99 -19.77 52.32 -3.48
CA ARG A 99 -19.43 52.03 -4.89
C ARG A 99 -17.93 51.92 -5.11
N ALA A 100 -17.14 52.78 -4.49
CA ALA A 100 -15.68 52.74 -4.55
C ALA A 100 -15.14 51.45 -3.92
N GLU A 101 -15.66 51.07 -2.75
CA GLU A 101 -15.29 49.84 -2.06
C GLU A 101 -15.73 48.59 -2.83
N ALA A 102 -16.96 48.58 -3.37
CA ALA A 102 -17.43 47.49 -4.22
C ALA A 102 -16.56 47.33 -5.48
N LYS A 103 -16.12 48.44 -6.09
CA LYS A 103 -15.19 48.43 -7.22
C LYS A 103 -13.82 47.88 -6.80
N ARG A 104 -13.27 48.32 -5.67
CA ARG A 104 -12.00 47.79 -5.12
C ARG A 104 -12.08 46.28 -4.89
N ILE A 105 -13.14 45.80 -4.25
CA ILE A 105 -13.38 44.36 -4.02
C ILE A 105 -13.51 43.61 -5.35
N ALA A 106 -14.21 44.18 -6.34
CA ALA A 106 -14.36 43.59 -7.67
C ALA A 106 -13.01 43.48 -8.40
N ASP A 107 -12.20 44.55 -8.36
CA ASP A 107 -10.86 44.58 -8.93
C ASP A 107 -9.91 43.59 -8.24
N GLU A 108 -9.98 43.47 -6.91
CA GLU A 108 -9.21 42.47 -6.15
C GLU A 108 -9.62 41.05 -6.50
N ARG A 109 -10.92 40.77 -6.59
CA ARG A 109 -11.43 39.46 -7.04
C ARG A 109 -11.01 39.15 -8.46
N PHE A 110 -11.02 40.15 -9.36
CA PHE A 110 -10.55 40.00 -10.72
C PHE A 110 -9.05 39.67 -10.76
N ARG A 111 -8.21 40.41 -10.03
CA ARG A 111 -6.77 40.14 -9.90
C ARG A 111 -6.50 38.76 -9.33
N ALA A 112 -7.21 38.35 -8.28
CA ALA A 112 -7.06 37.02 -7.68
C ALA A 112 -7.46 35.90 -8.65
N ARG A 113 -8.55 36.06 -9.40
CA ARG A 113 -8.97 35.10 -10.44
C ARG A 113 -7.97 35.02 -11.58
N LYS A 114 -7.45 36.16 -12.03
CA LYS A 114 -6.41 36.21 -13.07
C LYS A 114 -5.13 35.51 -12.59
N ALA A 115 -4.64 35.84 -11.40
CA ALA A 115 -3.46 35.19 -10.82
C ALA A 115 -3.65 33.67 -10.63
N TYR A 116 -4.86 33.24 -10.26
CA TYR A 116 -5.20 31.82 -10.21
C TYR A 116 -5.17 31.17 -11.60
N ALA A 117 -5.79 31.79 -12.61
CA ALA A 117 -5.80 31.29 -13.98
C ALA A 117 -4.37 31.20 -14.56
N ASP A 118 -3.54 32.22 -14.35
CA ASP A 118 -2.15 32.25 -14.80
C ASP A 118 -1.34 31.10 -14.16
N ARG A 119 -1.50 30.87 -12.85
CA ARG A 119 -0.88 29.73 -12.15
C ARG A 119 -1.37 28.39 -12.68
N TYR A 120 -2.67 28.28 -12.98
CA TYR A 120 -3.27 27.06 -13.53
C TYR A 120 -2.73 26.75 -14.93
N PHE A 121 -2.67 27.74 -15.83
CA PHE A 121 -2.13 27.54 -17.17
C PHE A 121 -0.63 27.25 -17.16
N ALA A 122 0.16 27.97 -16.36
CA ALA A 122 1.58 27.66 -16.19
C ALA A 122 1.80 26.24 -15.65
N GLN A 123 0.93 25.76 -14.73
CA GLN A 123 0.97 24.38 -14.27
C GLN A 123 0.64 23.40 -15.40
N LYS A 124 -0.38 23.67 -16.22
CA LYS A 124 -0.76 22.81 -17.34
C LYS A 124 0.30 22.73 -18.43
N GLU A 125 0.95 23.84 -18.76
CA GLU A 125 2.08 23.88 -19.70
C GLU A 125 3.28 23.08 -19.17
N LYS A 126 3.57 23.20 -17.87
CA LYS A 126 4.59 22.38 -17.21
C LYS A 126 4.24 20.88 -17.24
N GLU A 127 3.00 20.51 -16.94
CA GLU A 127 2.51 19.13 -17.04
C GLU A 127 2.61 18.58 -18.47
N ALA A 128 2.29 19.40 -19.49
CA ALA A 128 2.41 19.03 -20.89
C ALA A 128 3.87 18.80 -21.30
N THR A 129 4.78 19.69 -20.88
CA THR A 129 6.22 19.57 -21.14
C THR A 129 6.79 18.30 -20.49
N LEU A 130 6.48 18.06 -19.21
CA LEU A 130 6.89 16.83 -18.51
C LEU A 130 6.34 15.56 -19.18
N SER A 131 5.13 15.63 -19.72
CA SER A 131 4.53 14.53 -20.48
C SER A 131 5.29 14.26 -21.79
N ALA A 132 5.67 15.32 -22.52
CA ALA A 132 6.45 15.21 -23.75
C ALA A 132 7.86 14.64 -23.47
N ASP A 133 8.55 15.14 -22.46
CA ASP A 133 9.87 14.65 -22.02
C ASP A 133 9.81 13.17 -21.61
N ARG A 134 8.75 12.78 -20.89
CA ARG A 134 8.51 11.38 -20.52
C ARG A 134 8.26 10.50 -21.74
N ALA A 135 7.49 10.97 -22.72
CA ALA A 135 7.23 10.25 -23.96
C ALA A 135 8.52 10.07 -24.79
N ALA A 136 9.39 11.09 -24.82
CA ALA A 136 10.70 11.01 -25.47
C ALA A 136 11.62 9.99 -24.78
N ALA A 137 11.74 10.05 -23.45
CA ALA A 137 12.52 9.09 -22.66
C ALA A 137 11.99 7.66 -22.82
N TYR A 138 10.67 7.48 -22.83
CA TYR A 138 10.02 6.20 -23.09
C TYR A 138 10.42 5.62 -24.45
N LYS A 139 10.31 6.41 -25.51
CA LYS A 139 10.67 5.99 -26.87
C LYS A 139 12.16 5.63 -26.98
N ASP A 140 13.03 6.42 -26.36
CA ASP A 140 14.48 6.18 -26.33
C ASP A 140 14.84 4.87 -25.60
N LEU A 141 14.17 4.56 -24.48
CA LEU A 141 14.35 3.30 -23.77
C LEU A 141 13.82 2.08 -24.55
N LEU A 142 12.71 2.23 -25.29
CA LEU A 142 12.22 1.21 -26.21
C LEU A 142 13.20 0.94 -27.35
N LEU A 143 13.77 2.00 -27.93
CA LEU A 143 14.77 1.88 -29.00
C LEU A 143 16.05 1.18 -28.52
N ALA A 144 16.38 1.30 -27.24
CA ALA A 144 17.47 0.55 -26.63
C ALA A 144 17.16 -0.95 -26.45
N GLY A 145 15.89 -1.37 -26.61
CA GLY A 145 15.44 -2.77 -26.54
C GLY A 145 14.86 -3.19 -25.19
N LEU A 146 14.64 -2.26 -24.26
CA LEU A 146 13.92 -2.56 -23.02
C LEU A 146 12.44 -2.86 -23.29
N THR A 147 11.81 -3.62 -22.40
CA THR A 147 10.36 -3.90 -22.52
C THR A 147 9.53 -2.63 -22.33
N GLU A 148 8.32 -2.59 -22.89
CA GLU A 148 7.39 -1.45 -22.72
C GLU A 148 7.17 -1.09 -21.24
N GLN A 149 6.98 -2.11 -20.41
CA GLN A 149 6.81 -1.96 -18.97
C GLN A 149 8.02 -1.27 -18.32
N GLU A 150 9.24 -1.74 -18.59
CA GLU A 150 10.47 -1.18 -18.04
C GLU A 150 10.71 0.24 -18.56
N ALA A 151 10.59 0.45 -19.87
CA ALA A 151 10.73 1.75 -20.50
C ALA A 151 9.78 2.77 -19.87
N TRP A 152 8.52 2.41 -19.66
CA TRP A 152 7.54 3.29 -19.03
C TRP A 152 7.92 3.61 -17.57
N CYS A 153 8.30 2.58 -16.80
CA CYS A 153 8.68 2.75 -15.40
C CYS A 153 9.85 3.73 -15.25
N PHE A 154 10.90 3.55 -16.05
CA PHE A 154 12.09 4.40 -15.98
C PHE A 154 11.86 5.79 -16.54
N ALA A 155 11.04 5.95 -17.60
CA ALA A 155 10.64 7.25 -18.10
C ALA A 155 9.87 8.06 -17.04
N VAL A 156 8.96 7.40 -16.29
CA VAL A 156 8.24 8.04 -15.17
C VAL A 156 9.19 8.45 -14.05
N GLN A 157 10.18 7.62 -13.72
CA GLN A 157 11.14 7.91 -12.64
C GLN A 157 12.16 9.00 -13.00
N ALA A 158 12.59 9.03 -14.26
CA ALA A 158 13.47 10.08 -14.78
C ALA A 158 12.79 11.46 -14.84
N GLN A 159 11.45 11.48 -14.85
CA GLN A 159 10.61 12.67 -14.97
C GLN A 159 9.47 12.65 -13.93
N PRO A 160 9.77 12.88 -12.63
CA PRO A 160 8.76 12.93 -11.59
C PRO A 160 7.69 13.98 -11.93
N GLY A 161 6.47 13.74 -11.49
CA GLY A 161 5.41 14.73 -11.57
C GLY A 161 5.66 15.97 -10.73
N TYR A 162 4.76 16.94 -10.87
CA TYR A 162 4.83 18.23 -10.19
C TYR A 162 4.78 18.13 -8.65
N GLU A 163 4.04 17.17 -8.08
CA GLU A 163 3.93 17.00 -6.62
C GLU A 163 5.19 16.40 -6.00
N THR A 164 5.93 15.59 -6.76
CA THR A 164 7.16 14.96 -6.33
C THR A 164 8.35 15.93 -6.44
N GLU A 165 8.37 16.83 -7.42
CA GLU A 165 9.44 17.85 -7.54
C GLU A 165 9.52 18.81 -6.34
N LYS A 166 8.40 19.11 -5.66
CA LYS A 166 8.40 19.99 -4.48
C LYS A 166 9.05 19.34 -3.26
N SER A 167 9.01 18.01 -3.17
CA SER A 167 9.56 17.24 -2.04
C SER A 167 10.91 16.61 -2.36
N MET A 168 11.29 16.51 -3.64
CA MET A 168 12.48 15.78 -4.05
C MET A 168 13.65 16.70 -4.37
N ASN A 169 14.82 16.31 -3.85
CA ASN A 169 16.08 16.99 -4.11
C ASN A 169 16.41 16.92 -5.62
N LYS A 170 16.64 18.06 -6.26
CA LYS A 170 17.09 18.14 -7.68
C LYS A 170 18.33 17.29 -7.95
N GLU A 171 19.22 17.12 -6.97
CA GLU A 171 20.38 16.21 -7.06
C GLU A 171 19.95 14.76 -7.20
N TRP A 172 18.97 14.30 -6.41
CA TRP A 172 18.45 12.93 -6.50
C TRP A 172 17.88 12.66 -7.90
N LEU A 173 17.15 13.62 -8.49
CA LEU A 173 16.62 13.48 -9.84
C LEU A 173 17.70 13.38 -10.91
N ARG A 174 18.75 14.19 -10.78
CA ARG A 174 19.93 14.07 -11.64
C ARG A 174 20.59 12.70 -11.49
N GLN A 175 20.66 12.15 -10.28
CA GLN A 175 21.20 10.81 -10.04
C GLN A 175 20.33 9.71 -10.67
N VAL A 176 19.01 9.80 -10.57
CA VAL A 176 18.09 8.84 -11.22
C VAL A 176 18.23 8.91 -12.73
N ARG A 177 18.24 10.10 -13.34
CA ARG A 177 18.45 10.25 -14.80
C ARG A 177 19.78 9.63 -15.24
N ARG A 178 20.88 9.96 -14.55
CA ARG A 178 22.21 9.35 -14.83
C ARG A 178 22.19 7.83 -14.70
N ARG A 179 21.44 7.28 -13.74
CA ARG A 179 21.32 5.82 -13.57
C ARG A 179 20.53 5.20 -14.72
N VAL A 180 19.43 5.82 -15.15
CA VAL A 180 18.65 5.37 -16.31
C VAL A 180 19.49 5.42 -17.58
N ASP A 181 20.27 6.49 -17.80
CA ASP A 181 21.15 6.62 -18.97
C ASP A 181 22.26 5.55 -18.97
N ARG A 182 22.89 5.29 -17.82
CA ARG A 182 23.90 4.22 -17.68
C ARG A 182 23.31 2.85 -17.95
N MET A 183 22.15 2.56 -17.37
CA MET A 183 21.41 1.32 -17.59
C MET A 183 21.10 1.11 -19.07
N LYS A 184 20.56 2.14 -19.74
CA LYS A 184 20.27 2.12 -21.18
C LYS A 184 21.52 1.80 -22.00
N THR A 185 22.60 2.53 -21.74
CA THR A 185 23.89 2.35 -22.43
C THR A 185 24.46 0.94 -22.21
N ALA A 186 24.41 0.44 -20.98
CA ALA A 186 24.90 -0.89 -20.63
C ALA A 186 24.06 -2.00 -21.27
N TYR A 187 22.74 -1.84 -21.33
CA TYR A 187 21.86 -2.79 -21.99
C TYR A 187 22.13 -2.87 -23.49
N SER A 188 22.22 -1.72 -24.18
CA SER A 188 22.58 -1.70 -25.61
C SER A 188 23.94 -2.34 -25.86
N ALA A 189 24.97 -1.98 -25.07
CA ALA A 189 26.29 -2.57 -25.19
C ALA A 189 26.29 -4.08 -24.95
N PHE A 190 25.49 -4.57 -23.99
CA PHE A 190 25.28 -6.00 -23.78
C PHE A 190 24.65 -6.64 -25.02
N MET A 191 23.60 -6.06 -25.59
CA MET A 191 22.94 -6.60 -26.77
C MET A 191 23.84 -6.66 -28.01
N ASP A 192 24.71 -5.65 -28.20
CA ASP A 192 25.66 -5.59 -29.31
C ASP A 192 26.78 -6.63 -29.19
N THR A 193 27.21 -6.92 -27.96
CA THR A 193 28.39 -7.75 -27.70
C THR A 193 28.07 -9.17 -27.21
N ARG A 194 26.81 -9.47 -26.85
CA ARG A 194 26.40 -10.76 -26.25
C ARG A 194 26.72 -11.99 -27.09
N ALA A 195 26.93 -11.85 -28.39
CA ALA A 195 27.27 -12.98 -29.26
C ALA A 195 28.77 -13.35 -29.20
N THR A 196 29.64 -12.39 -28.90
CA THR A 196 31.10 -12.53 -29.08
C THR A 196 31.88 -12.35 -27.79
N ALA A 197 31.45 -11.46 -26.88
CA ALA A 197 32.17 -11.18 -25.64
C ALA A 197 32.23 -12.38 -24.69
N ALA A 198 33.27 -12.41 -23.84
CA ALA A 198 33.40 -13.39 -22.76
C ALA A 198 32.37 -13.17 -21.63
N TYR A 199 32.28 -14.12 -20.69
CA TYR A 199 31.34 -14.06 -19.58
C TYR A 199 31.54 -12.83 -18.70
N GLU A 200 32.76 -12.54 -18.25
CA GLU A 200 33.03 -11.52 -17.25
C GLU A 200 32.63 -10.10 -17.70
N PRO A 201 32.96 -9.63 -18.91
CA PRO A 201 32.47 -8.35 -19.42
C PRO A 201 30.95 -8.29 -19.53
N LEU A 202 30.30 -9.37 -19.98
CA LEU A 202 28.84 -9.41 -20.12
C LEU A 202 28.13 -9.42 -18.77
N ALA A 203 28.59 -10.22 -17.81
CA ALA A 203 28.04 -10.26 -16.46
C ALA A 203 28.20 -8.91 -15.76
N LYS A 204 29.36 -8.26 -15.92
CA LYS A 204 29.58 -6.89 -15.42
C LYS A 204 28.64 -5.88 -16.07
N GLY A 205 28.47 -5.93 -17.39
CA GLY A 205 27.52 -5.08 -18.11
C GLY A 205 26.08 -5.29 -17.66
N ALA A 206 25.69 -6.54 -17.40
CA ALA A 206 24.36 -6.89 -16.92
C ALA A 206 24.02 -6.24 -15.57
N LEU A 207 24.99 -6.16 -14.64
CA LEU A 207 24.79 -5.54 -13.34
C LEU A 207 24.42 -4.05 -13.43
N GLU A 208 24.86 -3.33 -14.46
CA GLU A 208 24.51 -1.92 -14.66
C GLU A 208 23.03 -1.74 -15.04
N PHE A 209 22.35 -2.80 -15.48
CA PHE A 209 20.91 -2.78 -15.79
C PHE A 209 20.07 -3.74 -14.96
N GLU A 210 20.57 -4.22 -13.82
CA GLU A 210 19.83 -5.13 -12.95
C GLU A 210 18.46 -4.62 -12.48
N ARG A 211 18.30 -3.30 -12.46
CA ARG A 211 17.04 -2.65 -12.06
C ARG A 211 15.95 -2.83 -13.11
N ALA A 212 16.29 -3.10 -14.37
CA ALA A 212 15.36 -3.56 -15.39
C ALA A 212 15.12 -5.06 -15.18
N GLY A 213 14.28 -5.39 -14.19
CA GLY A 213 14.27 -6.72 -13.58
C GLY A 213 13.99 -7.84 -14.58
N TYR A 214 13.09 -7.63 -15.54
CA TYR A 214 12.76 -8.63 -16.55
C TYR A 214 13.89 -8.76 -17.58
N SER A 215 14.35 -7.63 -18.13
CA SER A 215 15.47 -7.60 -19.08
C SER A 215 16.75 -8.18 -18.49
N TYR A 216 17.02 -7.95 -17.20
CA TYR A 216 18.14 -8.53 -16.48
C TYR A 216 17.99 -10.05 -16.30
N VAL A 217 16.80 -10.55 -15.92
CA VAL A 217 16.54 -12.00 -15.89
C VAL A 217 16.83 -12.63 -17.26
N LYS A 218 16.36 -12.01 -18.35
CA LYS A 218 16.63 -12.49 -19.72
C LYS A 218 18.11 -12.52 -20.07
N ALA A 219 18.85 -11.48 -19.70
CA ALA A 219 20.30 -11.44 -19.86
C ALA A 219 20.99 -12.59 -19.09
N GLN A 220 20.57 -12.85 -17.85
CA GLN A 220 21.13 -13.94 -17.04
C GLN A 220 20.74 -15.33 -17.55
N GLN A 221 19.52 -15.52 -18.09
CA GLN A 221 19.14 -16.77 -18.76
C GLN A 221 20.03 -17.03 -19.98
N PHE A 222 20.27 -16.00 -20.80
CA PHE A 222 21.19 -16.08 -21.93
C PHE A 222 22.62 -16.46 -21.48
N LEU A 223 23.13 -15.82 -20.43
CA LEU A 223 24.46 -16.11 -19.91
C LEU A 223 24.57 -17.54 -19.35
N ALA A 224 23.55 -18.03 -18.63
CA ALA A 224 23.51 -19.40 -18.13
C ALA A 224 23.56 -20.44 -19.26
N THR A 225 22.87 -20.17 -20.38
CA THR A 225 22.91 -21.06 -21.56
C THR A 225 24.24 -21.01 -22.29
N ARG A 226 24.82 -19.80 -22.47
CA ARG A 226 26.08 -19.63 -23.21
C ARG A 226 27.31 -20.09 -22.42
N PHE A 227 27.27 -19.96 -21.10
CA PHE A 227 28.37 -20.28 -20.19
C PHE A 227 27.89 -21.23 -19.07
N PRO A 228 27.66 -22.53 -19.39
CA PRO A 228 27.07 -23.48 -18.45
C PRO A 228 27.86 -23.65 -17.14
N GLU A 229 29.18 -23.47 -17.18
CA GLU A 229 30.06 -23.50 -16.01
C GLU A 229 29.79 -22.34 -15.03
N LYS A 230 29.07 -21.31 -15.46
CA LYS A 230 28.62 -20.17 -14.66
C LYS A 230 27.12 -20.20 -14.34
N ALA A 231 26.39 -21.26 -14.72
CA ALA A 231 24.93 -21.33 -14.59
C ALA A 231 24.43 -21.01 -13.18
N ARG A 232 25.08 -21.56 -12.14
CA ARG A 232 24.71 -21.27 -10.73
C ARG A 232 24.80 -19.78 -10.39
N ALA A 233 25.82 -19.08 -10.86
CA ALA A 233 25.98 -17.65 -10.61
C ALA A 233 24.87 -16.84 -11.31
N CYS A 234 24.52 -17.22 -12.54
CA CYS A 234 23.42 -16.63 -13.29
C CYS A 234 22.05 -16.90 -12.64
N GLU A 235 21.79 -18.11 -12.15
CA GLU A 235 20.56 -18.47 -11.42
C GLU A 235 20.38 -17.60 -10.16
N LEU A 236 21.44 -17.41 -9.37
CA LEU A 236 21.41 -16.50 -8.21
C LEU A 236 21.21 -15.03 -8.63
N ALA A 237 21.78 -14.62 -9.76
CA ALA A 237 21.54 -13.29 -10.32
C ALA A 237 20.10 -13.12 -10.83
N GLN A 238 19.47 -14.16 -11.39
CA GLN A 238 18.06 -14.13 -11.81
C GLN A 238 17.13 -13.88 -10.61
N LEU A 239 17.39 -14.47 -9.45
CA LEU A 239 16.63 -14.18 -8.21
C LEU A 239 16.68 -12.68 -7.84
N ARG A 240 17.83 -12.03 -8.05
CA ARG A 240 17.97 -10.58 -7.85
C ARG A 240 17.19 -9.77 -8.89
N GLY A 241 17.12 -10.24 -10.14
CA GLY A 241 16.28 -9.64 -11.18
C GLY A 241 14.79 -9.75 -10.89
N ILE A 242 14.33 -10.93 -10.46
CA ILE A 242 12.95 -11.17 -10.00
C ILE A 242 12.65 -10.24 -8.82
N PHE A 243 13.57 -10.11 -7.87
CA PHE A 243 13.44 -9.14 -6.79
C PHE A 243 13.19 -7.72 -7.32
N TYR A 244 14.04 -7.19 -8.21
CA TYR A 244 13.87 -5.83 -8.73
C TYR A 244 12.61 -5.63 -9.57
N PHE A 245 12.15 -6.68 -10.24
CA PHE A 245 10.90 -6.66 -10.98
C PHE A 245 9.69 -6.46 -10.05
N TYR A 246 9.65 -7.17 -8.93
CA TYR A 246 8.57 -7.07 -7.93
C TYR A 246 8.68 -5.84 -7.03
N SER A 247 9.90 -5.51 -6.61
CA SER A 247 10.18 -4.46 -5.61
C SER A 247 10.39 -3.08 -6.20
N GLY A 248 10.37 -2.94 -7.54
CA GLY A 248 10.51 -1.67 -8.26
C GLY A 248 11.53 -0.70 -7.66
N THR A 249 12.80 -0.76 -8.08
CA THR A 249 13.76 0.39 -8.15
C THR A 249 13.96 1.39 -6.97
N PHE A 250 15.25 1.75 -6.78
CA PHE A 250 15.79 2.90 -6.05
C PHE A 250 15.25 3.18 -4.65
N GLU A 251 15.69 2.34 -3.70
CA GLU A 251 16.09 2.54 -2.28
C GLU A 251 15.50 3.64 -1.37
N SER A 252 14.71 4.61 -1.85
CA SER A 252 14.38 5.79 -1.04
C SER A 252 12.95 6.32 -1.18
N TYR A 253 12.10 5.82 -2.09
CA TYR A 253 10.73 6.34 -2.19
C TYR A 253 9.63 5.29 -2.46
N PRO A 254 8.73 5.02 -1.49
CA PRO A 254 7.76 3.91 -1.54
C PRO A 254 6.62 4.09 -2.56
N ILE A 255 6.53 5.23 -3.25
CA ILE A 255 5.36 5.54 -4.09
C ILE A 255 5.42 4.81 -5.44
N TYR A 256 6.61 4.40 -5.91
CA TYR A 256 6.79 3.83 -7.24
C TYR A 256 7.40 2.43 -7.25
N THR A 257 7.51 1.79 -6.08
CA THR A 257 8.28 0.56 -5.89
C THR A 257 7.63 -0.72 -6.41
N ALA A 258 6.62 -0.65 -7.26
CA ALA A 258 6.03 -1.86 -7.84
C ALA A 258 5.54 -1.63 -9.27
N MET A 259 5.95 -0.54 -9.92
CA MET A 259 5.43 -0.18 -11.23
C MET A 259 5.76 -1.23 -12.29
N GLN A 260 6.91 -1.88 -12.19
CA GLN A 260 7.27 -2.97 -13.09
C GLN A 260 6.23 -4.09 -12.97
N TYR A 261 6.16 -4.78 -11.83
CA TYR A 261 5.14 -5.79 -11.57
C TYR A 261 3.70 -5.35 -11.91
N LYS A 262 3.28 -4.14 -11.52
CA LYS A 262 1.89 -3.67 -11.73
C LYS A 262 1.51 -3.47 -13.20
N ASN A 263 2.50 -3.13 -14.04
CA ASN A 263 2.28 -2.91 -15.47
C ASN A 263 2.70 -4.11 -16.32
N ALA A 264 3.10 -5.21 -15.69
CA ALA A 264 3.49 -6.42 -16.38
C ALA A 264 2.31 -7.11 -17.02
N THR A 265 2.57 -7.73 -18.17
CA THR A 265 1.60 -8.64 -18.79
C THR A 265 1.44 -9.89 -17.92
N ALA A 266 0.27 -10.53 -17.99
CA ALA A 266 0.03 -11.79 -17.28
C ALA A 266 1.03 -12.90 -17.69
N ALA A 267 1.51 -12.87 -18.95
CA ALA A 267 2.52 -13.79 -19.45
C ALA A 267 3.87 -13.59 -18.77
N GLN A 268 4.34 -12.33 -18.65
CA GLN A 268 5.60 -12.03 -17.95
C GLN A 268 5.54 -12.39 -16.47
N LEU A 269 4.40 -12.14 -15.80
CA LEU A 269 4.21 -12.53 -14.41
C LEU A 269 4.33 -14.04 -14.24
N THR A 270 3.56 -14.80 -15.04
CA THR A 270 3.57 -16.27 -15.01
C THR A 270 4.97 -16.81 -15.27
N GLU A 271 5.66 -16.29 -16.29
CA GLU A 271 7.02 -16.71 -16.61
C GLU A 271 8.01 -16.47 -15.46
N LEU A 272 7.99 -15.29 -14.83
CA LEU A 272 8.90 -15.01 -13.72
C LEU A 272 8.56 -15.80 -12.46
N GLU A 273 7.29 -16.14 -12.26
CA GLU A 273 6.85 -16.96 -11.12
C GLU A 273 7.19 -18.44 -11.31
N ASP A 274 7.06 -18.96 -12.52
CA ASP A 274 7.52 -20.31 -12.87
C ASP A 274 9.04 -20.42 -12.72
N LEU A 275 9.78 -19.42 -13.22
CA LEU A 275 11.23 -19.33 -13.02
C LEU A 275 11.58 -19.23 -11.53
N PHE A 276 10.84 -18.44 -10.75
CA PHE A 276 11.06 -18.35 -9.31
C PHE A 276 10.88 -19.71 -8.62
N LEU A 277 9.86 -20.49 -9.00
CA LEU A 277 9.64 -21.83 -8.44
C LEU A 277 10.74 -22.81 -8.82
N GLU A 278 11.24 -22.75 -10.06
CA GLU A 278 12.40 -23.53 -10.50
C GLU A 278 13.65 -23.18 -9.66
N LEU A 279 13.93 -21.89 -9.52
CA LEU A 279 15.08 -21.40 -8.76
C LEU A 279 14.93 -21.67 -7.26
N TYR A 280 13.72 -21.63 -6.70
CA TYR A 280 13.44 -21.99 -5.32
C TYR A 280 13.73 -23.47 -5.05
N ALA A 281 13.40 -24.37 -5.99
CA ALA A 281 13.70 -25.79 -5.86
C ALA A 281 15.22 -26.08 -5.81
N LYS A 282 16.01 -25.25 -6.49
CA LYS A 282 17.49 -25.36 -6.53
C LYS A 282 18.17 -24.61 -5.38
N HIS A 283 17.68 -23.42 -5.03
CA HIS A 283 18.31 -22.44 -4.13
C HIS A 283 17.29 -21.82 -3.16
N PRO A 284 16.64 -22.59 -2.27
CA PRO A 284 15.51 -22.12 -1.47
C PRO A 284 15.85 -20.93 -0.58
N GLU A 285 17.00 -20.96 0.11
CA GLU A 285 17.45 -19.87 0.98
C GLU A 285 17.67 -18.55 0.21
N ALA A 286 18.32 -18.62 -0.96
CA ALA A 286 18.56 -17.45 -1.80
C ALA A 286 17.25 -16.87 -2.35
N ALA A 287 16.32 -17.74 -2.76
CA ALA A 287 15.02 -17.34 -3.28
C ALA A 287 14.16 -16.66 -2.22
N LEU A 288 14.11 -17.21 -0.99
CA LEU A 288 13.42 -16.58 0.14
C LEU A 288 14.11 -15.29 0.58
N GLY A 289 15.44 -15.24 0.55
CA GLY A 289 16.22 -14.04 0.82
C GLY A 289 15.89 -12.89 -0.16
N ALA A 290 15.72 -13.21 -1.45
CA ALA A 290 15.30 -12.24 -2.46
C ALA A 290 13.88 -11.71 -2.23
N CYS A 291 12.99 -12.51 -1.64
CA CYS A 291 11.65 -12.07 -1.24
C CYS A 291 11.67 -11.15 -0.01
N ALA A 292 12.61 -11.33 0.91
CA ALA A 292 12.70 -10.55 2.15
C ALA A 292 13.05 -9.07 1.94
N THR A 293 13.65 -8.75 0.79
CA THR A 293 14.03 -7.38 0.44
C THR A 293 12.92 -6.59 -0.25
N ALA A 294 11.78 -7.22 -0.59
CA ALA A 294 10.72 -6.58 -1.38
C ALA A 294 9.55 -6.07 -0.53
N ASP A 295 9.22 -4.79 -0.71
CA ASP A 295 8.09 -4.15 -0.03
C ASP A 295 6.77 -4.67 -0.60
N ASN A 296 6.03 -5.43 0.21
CA ASN A 296 4.63 -5.81 -0.04
C ASN A 296 4.33 -6.57 -1.36
N GLN A 297 5.30 -6.77 -2.24
CA GLN A 297 5.15 -7.34 -3.58
C GLN A 297 6.32 -8.31 -3.76
N ASN A 298 6.04 -9.60 -3.76
CA ASN A 298 7.05 -10.64 -3.99
C ASN A 298 6.38 -11.82 -4.73
N PRO A 299 7.14 -12.68 -5.41
CA PRO A 299 6.58 -13.77 -6.20
C PRO A 299 5.73 -14.72 -5.37
N VAL A 300 6.11 -15.02 -4.11
CA VAL A 300 5.33 -15.91 -3.23
C VAL A 300 3.93 -15.36 -2.97
N ARG A 301 3.79 -14.04 -2.80
CA ARG A 301 2.48 -13.39 -2.64
C ARG A 301 1.65 -13.45 -3.92
N GLY A 302 2.27 -13.28 -5.09
CA GLY A 302 1.59 -13.41 -6.39
C GLY A 302 1.09 -14.84 -6.64
N LEU A 303 1.94 -15.83 -6.36
CA LEU A 303 1.64 -17.25 -6.38
C LEU A 303 0.48 -17.61 -5.45
N PHE A 304 0.57 -17.21 -4.17
CA PHE A 304 -0.49 -17.45 -3.19
C PHE A 304 -1.83 -16.81 -3.60
N ALA A 305 -1.81 -15.57 -4.08
CA ALA A 305 -3.03 -14.89 -4.52
C ALA A 305 -3.69 -15.60 -5.72
N ARG A 306 -2.89 -16.05 -6.70
CA ARG A 306 -3.41 -16.79 -7.86
C ARG A 306 -3.94 -18.16 -7.45
N ALA A 307 -3.24 -18.87 -6.55
CA ALA A 307 -3.72 -20.13 -6.00
C ALA A 307 -5.04 -19.96 -5.24
N GLY A 308 -5.25 -18.83 -4.56
CA GLY A 308 -6.53 -18.47 -3.95
C GLY A 308 -7.72 -18.37 -4.91
N VAL A 309 -7.47 -18.05 -6.19
CA VAL A 309 -8.52 -17.88 -7.20
C VAL A 309 -8.73 -19.15 -8.03
N LYS A 310 -7.65 -19.89 -8.33
CA LYS A 310 -7.67 -21.00 -9.30
C LYS A 310 -7.01 -22.29 -8.82
N GLY A 311 -6.25 -22.25 -7.74
CA GLY A 311 -5.42 -23.36 -7.27
C GLY A 311 -6.08 -24.21 -6.21
N SER A 312 -5.46 -25.35 -5.91
CA SER A 312 -5.92 -26.25 -4.87
C SER A 312 -5.56 -25.73 -3.46
N VAL A 313 -6.18 -26.33 -2.43
CA VAL A 313 -5.84 -26.01 -1.03
C VAL A 313 -4.37 -26.38 -0.74
N GLU A 314 -3.88 -27.46 -1.32
CA GLU A 314 -2.49 -27.91 -1.22
C GLU A 314 -1.52 -26.88 -1.82
N GLU A 315 -1.83 -26.32 -2.99
CA GLU A 315 -1.00 -25.25 -3.59
C GLU A 315 -0.99 -23.99 -2.73
N GLN A 316 -2.16 -23.56 -2.24
CA GLN A 316 -2.24 -22.41 -1.34
C GLN A 316 -1.48 -22.65 -0.04
N THR A 317 -1.51 -23.88 0.48
CA THR A 317 -0.78 -24.30 1.69
C THR A 317 0.72 -24.22 1.45
N ARG A 318 1.21 -24.82 0.36
CA ARG A 318 2.61 -24.76 -0.06
C ARG A 318 3.11 -23.31 -0.18
N PHE A 319 2.36 -22.43 -0.83
CA PHE A 319 2.78 -21.03 -0.99
C PHE A 319 2.68 -20.23 0.31
N ALA A 320 1.71 -20.54 1.17
CA ALA A 320 1.62 -19.94 2.49
C ALA A 320 2.81 -20.36 3.38
N GLU A 321 3.19 -21.64 3.37
CA GLU A 321 4.40 -22.15 4.02
C GLU A 321 5.63 -21.42 3.50
N MET A 322 5.84 -21.36 2.18
CA MET A 322 6.94 -20.56 1.59
C MET A 322 6.94 -19.12 2.11
N GLY A 323 5.77 -18.49 2.20
CA GLY A 323 5.59 -17.13 2.73
C GLY A 323 5.99 -17.00 4.21
N MET A 324 5.75 -18.04 5.00
CA MET A 324 6.16 -18.13 6.40
C MET A 324 7.69 -18.24 6.56
N HIS A 325 8.42 -18.77 5.58
CA HIS A 325 9.89 -18.84 5.63
C HIS A 325 10.62 -17.62 5.04
N ILE A 326 9.93 -16.60 4.53
CA ILE A 326 10.59 -15.36 4.05
C ILE A 326 11.23 -14.63 5.25
N PRO A 327 12.56 -14.38 5.28
CA PRO A 327 13.21 -13.70 6.41
C PRO A 327 12.63 -12.31 6.73
N ALA A 328 12.63 -11.93 8.01
CA ALA A 328 12.19 -10.61 8.45
C ALA A 328 13.31 -9.58 8.30
N ARG A 329 13.21 -8.67 7.32
CA ARG A 329 14.17 -7.55 7.18
C ARG A 329 13.50 -6.18 7.09
N TRP A 330 12.44 -6.06 6.29
CA TRP A 330 11.68 -4.82 6.08
C TRP A 330 10.17 -5.01 6.15
N TYR A 331 9.72 -6.25 5.94
CA TYR A 331 8.33 -6.61 6.08
C TYR A 331 7.88 -6.35 7.51
N SER A 332 6.80 -5.58 7.69
CA SER A 332 6.13 -5.61 8.98
C SER A 332 5.69 -7.06 9.16
N TRP A 333 6.32 -7.76 10.09
CA TRP A 333 6.01 -9.13 10.46
C TRP A 333 4.48 -9.36 10.57
N ARG A 334 3.75 -8.31 10.97
CA ARG A 334 2.28 -8.21 10.93
C ARG A 334 1.62 -8.54 9.58
N GLU A 335 2.16 -8.09 8.44
CA GLU A 335 1.58 -8.38 7.12
C GLU A 335 1.83 -9.84 6.68
N ALA A 336 2.97 -10.43 7.06
CA ALA A 336 3.30 -11.81 6.69
C ALA A 336 2.43 -12.78 7.51
N CYS A 337 2.34 -12.52 8.82
CA CYS A 337 1.42 -13.20 9.73
C CYS A 337 -0.06 -12.94 9.38
N GLY A 338 -0.39 -11.77 8.85
CA GLY A 338 -1.76 -11.43 8.56
C GLY A 338 -2.36 -12.22 7.39
N ARG A 339 -1.58 -12.57 6.37
CA ARG A 339 -2.12 -13.24 5.16
C ARG A 339 -1.85 -14.74 5.12
N PHE A 340 -0.58 -15.13 5.09
CA PHE A 340 -0.20 -16.54 4.95
C PHE A 340 -0.64 -17.34 6.16
N HIS A 341 -0.42 -16.79 7.36
CA HIS A 341 -0.84 -17.46 8.56
C HIS A 341 -2.37 -17.56 8.70
N LYS A 342 -3.16 -16.51 8.40
CA LYS A 342 -4.63 -16.61 8.49
C LYS A 342 -5.18 -17.75 7.66
N PHE A 343 -4.57 -17.96 6.49
CA PHE A 343 -4.90 -19.09 5.66
C PHE A 343 -4.54 -20.41 6.35
N LEU A 344 -3.27 -20.61 6.75
CA LEU A 344 -2.80 -21.84 7.38
C LEU A 344 -3.56 -22.20 8.67
N ALA A 345 -3.86 -21.22 9.52
CA ALA A 345 -4.60 -21.44 10.76
C ALA A 345 -6.10 -21.72 10.54
N GLY A 346 -6.63 -21.38 9.36
CA GLY A 346 -7.98 -21.75 8.95
C GLY A 346 -8.08 -23.19 8.44
N LEU A 347 -6.96 -23.85 8.14
CA LEU A 347 -6.95 -25.23 7.65
C LEU A 347 -7.20 -26.21 8.82
N PRO A 348 -8.23 -27.08 8.73
CA PRO A 348 -8.55 -28.04 9.79
C PRO A 348 -7.35 -28.93 10.14
N GLY A 349 -6.93 -28.92 11.41
CA GLY A 349 -5.87 -29.76 11.94
C GLY A 349 -4.44 -29.41 11.48
N TYR A 350 -4.25 -28.40 10.62
CA TYR A 350 -2.92 -28.05 10.11
C TYR A 350 -1.94 -27.73 11.24
N LEU A 351 -2.34 -26.85 12.18
CA LEU A 351 -1.48 -26.44 13.30
C LEU A 351 -1.08 -27.61 14.20
N ASP A 352 -2.00 -28.56 14.44
CA ASP A 352 -1.77 -29.71 15.31
C ASP A 352 -0.82 -30.74 14.69
N GLN A 353 -0.87 -30.87 13.36
CA GLN A 353 -0.05 -31.81 12.60
C GLN A 353 1.42 -31.36 12.53
N GLN A 354 1.71 -30.05 12.59
CA GLN A 354 3.07 -29.54 12.45
C GLN A 354 3.99 -29.99 13.59
N PRO A 355 5.17 -30.59 13.32
CA PRO A 355 6.10 -31.06 14.35
C PRO A 355 6.71 -29.89 15.15
N ALA A 356 7.28 -30.17 16.33
CA ALA A 356 7.94 -29.14 17.13
C ALA A 356 9.07 -28.43 16.36
N SER A 357 9.80 -29.19 15.53
CA SER A 357 10.88 -28.67 14.69
C SER A 357 10.43 -27.58 13.72
N TYR A 358 9.23 -27.71 13.13
CA TYR A 358 8.66 -26.70 12.24
C TYR A 358 8.50 -25.34 12.95
N TRP A 359 7.95 -25.37 14.16
CA TRP A 359 7.72 -24.16 14.96
C TRP A 359 9.02 -23.49 15.42
N ILE A 360 10.02 -24.32 15.79
CA ILE A 360 11.34 -23.86 16.20
C ILE A 360 12.06 -23.22 15.01
N GLU A 361 12.09 -23.91 13.86
CA GLU A 361 12.69 -23.39 12.62
C GLU A 361 12.06 -22.06 12.23
N LEU A 362 10.72 -21.99 12.24
CA LEU A 362 10.00 -20.77 11.92
C LEU A 362 10.32 -19.64 12.91
N GLY A 363 10.52 -19.95 14.19
CA GLY A 363 11.08 -19.01 15.17
C GLY A 363 12.44 -18.49 14.72
N THR A 364 13.37 -19.39 14.45
CA THR A 364 14.74 -19.05 14.02
C THR A 364 14.76 -18.18 12.76
N VAL A 365 14.03 -18.56 11.71
CA VAL A 365 13.93 -17.80 10.45
C VAL A 365 13.41 -16.38 10.67
N ARG A 366 12.57 -16.20 11.69
CA ARG A 366 11.99 -14.91 12.05
C ARG A 366 12.82 -14.13 13.05
N ASN A 367 13.96 -14.68 13.49
CA ASN A 367 14.76 -14.15 14.58
C ASN A 367 13.88 -13.89 15.83
N ARG A 368 13.04 -14.87 16.17
CA ARG A 368 12.07 -14.88 17.28
C ARG A 368 12.05 -16.27 17.90
N GLY A 369 11.53 -16.41 19.13
CA GLY A 369 11.21 -17.72 19.68
C GLY A 369 9.94 -18.29 19.05
N ALA A 370 9.74 -19.62 19.12
CA ALA A 370 8.56 -20.28 18.57
C ALA A 370 7.25 -19.75 19.17
N ALA A 371 7.23 -19.42 20.46
CA ALA A 371 6.06 -18.83 21.09
C ALA A 371 5.75 -17.40 20.62
N ALA A 372 6.76 -16.60 20.23
CA ALA A 372 6.52 -15.31 19.60
C ALA A 372 5.94 -15.45 18.18
N VAL A 373 6.27 -16.54 17.47
CA VAL A 373 5.61 -16.92 16.22
C VAL A 373 4.14 -17.28 16.47
N ILE A 374 3.86 -18.12 17.47
CA ILE A 374 2.51 -18.48 17.87
C ILE A 374 1.68 -17.24 18.26
N ALA A 375 2.25 -16.32 19.06
CA ALA A 375 1.61 -15.06 19.45
C ALA A 375 1.19 -14.22 18.24
N ALA A 376 2.10 -14.12 17.28
CA ALA A 376 1.92 -13.36 16.07
C ALA A 376 0.88 -13.97 15.14
N MET A 377 0.84 -15.29 15.10
CA MET A 377 -0.19 -16.05 14.42
C MET A 377 -1.55 -15.70 15.05
N ASP A 378 -1.72 -15.74 16.36
CA ASP A 378 -3.01 -15.37 16.96
C ASP A 378 -3.36 -13.86 16.92
N GLU A 379 -2.60 -13.02 16.22
CA GLU A 379 -2.73 -11.55 16.18
C GLU A 379 -2.57 -10.85 17.55
N ARG A 380 -2.14 -11.58 18.60
CA ARG A 380 -1.98 -11.09 19.99
C ARG A 380 -0.58 -10.51 20.25
N PHE A 381 -0.11 -9.73 19.29
CA PHE A 381 1.18 -9.04 19.33
C PHE A 381 1.35 -8.11 20.54
N PRO A 382 2.48 -8.11 21.27
CA PRO A 382 3.48 -9.14 21.57
C PRO A 382 3.26 -9.76 22.99
N ALA A 383 2.04 -10.19 23.31
CA ALA A 383 1.58 -10.36 24.70
C ALA A 383 1.94 -11.69 25.40
N LEU A 384 2.33 -12.75 24.69
CA LEU A 384 2.42 -14.11 25.28
C LEU A 384 3.54 -14.34 26.31
N HIS A 385 4.48 -13.40 26.43
CA HIS A 385 5.58 -13.49 27.39
C HIS A 385 5.46 -12.46 28.52
N ARG A 386 4.45 -11.59 28.50
CA ARG A 386 4.40 -10.43 29.38
C ARG A 386 3.51 -10.73 30.59
N ILE A 387 4.13 -10.76 31.76
CA ILE A 387 3.41 -10.58 33.03
C ILE A 387 3.61 -9.12 33.43
N THR A 388 2.52 -8.40 33.66
CA THR A 388 2.59 -7.10 34.31
C THR A 388 2.33 -7.24 35.80
N VAL A 389 3.04 -6.47 36.61
CA VAL A 389 2.71 -6.35 38.04
C VAL A 389 1.90 -5.07 38.21
N GLU A 390 0.61 -5.22 38.42
CA GLU A 390 -0.30 -4.10 38.67
C GLU A 390 -0.76 -4.15 40.13
N LYS A 391 -0.41 -3.12 40.91
CA LYS A 391 -0.80 -3.01 42.33
C LYS A 391 -0.40 -4.25 43.17
N GLY A 392 0.79 -4.79 42.92
CA GLY A 392 1.32 -5.96 43.62
C GLY A 392 0.68 -7.29 43.23
N LYS A 393 -0.17 -7.33 42.21
CA LYS A 393 -0.75 -8.55 41.64
C LYS A 393 -0.13 -8.83 40.27
N LEU A 394 0.23 -10.09 40.03
CA LEU A 394 0.62 -10.55 38.70
C LEU A 394 -0.64 -10.54 37.83
N ARG A 395 -0.57 -9.84 36.70
CA ARG A 395 -1.62 -9.80 35.69
C ARG A 395 -1.03 -10.33 34.39
N ILE A 396 -1.67 -11.36 33.85
CA ILE A 396 -1.48 -11.76 32.46
C ILE A 396 -2.30 -10.80 31.61
N ASP A 397 -1.79 -10.45 30.44
CA ASP A 397 -2.54 -9.70 29.43
C ASP A 397 -3.95 -10.32 29.23
N ASP A 398 -4.99 -9.50 29.44
CA ASP A 398 -6.39 -9.91 29.31
C ASP A 398 -6.73 -10.41 27.89
N SER A 399 -5.88 -10.10 26.90
CA SER A 399 -6.01 -10.67 25.56
C SER A 399 -5.80 -12.18 25.54
N ILE A 400 -5.29 -12.85 26.59
CA ILE A 400 -5.17 -14.32 26.67
C ILE A 400 -6.46 -14.93 27.25
N ASP A 401 -7.45 -15.11 26.37
CA ASP A 401 -8.70 -15.82 26.65
C ASP A 401 -8.56 -17.36 26.60
N ASP A 402 -9.62 -18.06 27.02
CA ASP A 402 -9.64 -19.52 27.07
C ASP A 402 -9.58 -20.13 25.66
N ALA A 403 -10.15 -19.45 24.66
CA ALA A 403 -10.10 -19.89 23.26
C ALA A 403 -8.66 -19.98 22.72
N PHE A 404 -7.79 -19.05 23.07
CA PHE A 404 -6.37 -19.14 22.74
C PHE A 404 -5.68 -20.28 23.47
N VAL A 405 -5.97 -20.44 24.77
CA VAL A 405 -5.37 -21.52 25.55
C VAL A 405 -5.74 -22.86 24.94
N ASP A 406 -7.01 -23.08 24.65
CA ASP A 406 -7.49 -24.33 24.03
C ASP A 406 -6.82 -24.58 22.67
N ARG A 407 -6.65 -23.53 21.86
CA ARG A 407 -6.05 -23.63 20.52
C ARG A 407 -4.54 -23.87 20.55
N TRP A 408 -3.80 -23.14 21.38
CA TRP A 408 -2.35 -23.05 21.27
C TRP A 408 -1.59 -23.78 22.37
N LEU A 409 -2.23 -24.13 23.49
CA LEU A 409 -1.59 -24.90 24.56
C LEU A 409 -1.01 -26.25 24.08
N PRO A 410 -1.69 -27.04 23.21
CA PRO A 410 -1.10 -28.27 22.69
C PRO A 410 0.20 -28.02 21.93
N VAL A 411 0.21 -27.00 21.06
CA VAL A 411 1.39 -26.60 20.29
C VAL A 411 2.50 -26.10 21.21
N LEU A 412 2.20 -25.24 22.17
CA LEU A 412 3.17 -24.71 23.14
C LEU A 412 3.81 -25.83 23.96
N ARG A 413 3.02 -26.81 24.42
CA ARG A 413 3.55 -28.00 25.14
C ARG A 413 4.45 -28.84 24.25
N LYS A 414 4.05 -29.06 22.99
CA LYS A 414 4.83 -29.81 22.01
C LYS A 414 6.19 -29.15 21.77
N VAL A 415 6.22 -27.84 21.59
CA VAL A 415 7.45 -27.07 21.32
C VAL A 415 8.32 -26.93 22.57
N ALA A 416 7.73 -26.71 23.74
CA ALA A 416 8.43 -26.71 25.03
C ALA A 416 9.05 -28.08 25.35
N GLY A 417 8.33 -29.18 25.04
CA GLY A 417 8.85 -30.55 25.19
C GLY A 417 10.06 -30.85 24.28
N ALA A 418 10.25 -30.07 23.22
CA ALA A 418 11.44 -30.11 22.37
C ALA A 418 12.56 -29.17 22.86
N GLY A 419 12.39 -28.52 24.03
CA GLY A 419 13.40 -27.66 24.64
C GLY A 419 13.38 -26.20 24.19
N ASP A 420 12.37 -25.75 23.43
CA ASP A 420 12.27 -24.34 23.04
C ASP A 420 11.99 -23.46 24.26
N ALA A 421 12.98 -22.61 24.58
CA ALA A 421 12.95 -21.82 25.81
C ALA A 421 11.90 -20.69 25.77
N SER A 422 11.51 -20.22 24.58
CA SER A 422 10.43 -19.24 24.43
C SER A 422 9.07 -19.86 24.76
N ALA A 423 8.80 -21.08 24.28
CA ALA A 423 7.60 -21.83 24.63
C ALA A 423 7.55 -22.19 26.12
N LEU A 424 8.67 -22.63 26.71
CA LEU A 424 8.78 -22.86 28.16
C LEU A 424 8.45 -21.58 28.96
N ASN A 425 8.99 -20.43 28.56
CA ASN A 425 8.66 -19.15 29.19
C ASN A 425 7.17 -18.82 29.10
N THR A 426 6.53 -19.01 27.95
CA THR A 426 5.08 -18.80 27.80
C THR A 426 4.25 -19.77 28.65
N LEU A 427 4.63 -21.05 28.72
CA LEU A 427 3.94 -22.01 29.60
C LEU A 427 4.06 -21.58 31.07
N GLY A 428 5.22 -21.07 31.48
CA GLY A 428 5.41 -20.50 32.81
C GLY A 428 4.49 -19.30 33.08
N VAL A 429 4.35 -18.39 32.11
CA VAL A 429 3.42 -17.25 32.19
C VAL A 429 1.98 -17.73 32.35
N LEU A 430 1.52 -18.61 31.47
CA LEU A 430 0.16 -19.14 31.48
C LEU A 430 -0.15 -19.89 32.79
N ALA A 431 0.79 -20.68 33.30
CA ALA A 431 0.64 -21.37 34.58
C ALA A 431 0.57 -20.38 35.75
N ALA A 432 1.42 -19.35 35.77
CA ALA A 432 1.46 -18.37 36.86
C ALA A 432 0.14 -17.59 37.05
N GLY A 433 -0.54 -17.24 35.95
CA GLY A 433 -1.87 -16.64 36.00
C GLY A 433 -3.03 -17.63 35.95
N GLY A 434 -2.78 -18.92 36.20
CA GLY A 434 -3.82 -19.92 36.39
C GLY A 434 -4.56 -20.34 35.13
N LYS A 435 -3.99 -20.08 33.94
CA LYS A 435 -4.54 -20.51 32.64
C LYS A 435 -4.25 -21.99 32.35
N ILE A 436 -3.28 -22.60 33.05
CA ILE A 436 -2.95 -24.03 32.96
C ILE A 436 -3.14 -24.67 34.34
N ARG A 437 -4.28 -25.38 34.54
CA ARG A 437 -4.66 -26.18 35.74
C ARG A 437 -4.56 -25.49 37.13
N LYS A 438 -5.16 -26.12 38.15
CA LYS A 438 -5.25 -25.62 39.54
C LYS A 438 -3.91 -25.49 40.31
N HIS A 439 -2.81 -26.07 39.83
CA HIS A 439 -1.50 -26.07 40.53
C HIS A 439 -0.49 -25.03 39.98
N GLY A 440 -0.98 -24.06 39.20
CA GLY A 440 -0.18 -23.26 38.25
C GLY A 440 1.06 -22.54 38.80
N LYS A 441 1.15 -22.20 40.08
CA LYS A 441 2.34 -21.48 40.61
C LYS A 441 3.60 -22.36 40.71
N LYS A 442 3.47 -23.64 41.08
CA LYS A 442 4.63 -24.54 41.17
C LYS A 442 5.11 -24.93 39.76
N GLU A 443 4.16 -25.25 38.88
CA GLU A 443 4.42 -25.60 37.48
C GLU A 443 5.09 -24.43 36.72
N ALA A 444 4.69 -23.18 37.03
CA ALA A 444 5.32 -21.99 36.45
C ALA A 444 6.83 -21.91 36.73
N VAL A 445 7.23 -22.16 37.97
CA VAL A 445 8.64 -22.13 38.39
C VAL A 445 9.44 -23.22 37.68
N GLU A 446 8.86 -24.42 37.54
CA GLU A 446 9.51 -25.54 36.85
C GLU A 446 9.77 -25.21 35.37
N TYR A 447 8.79 -24.61 34.66
CA TYR A 447 8.98 -24.19 33.27
C TYR A 447 10.04 -23.09 33.13
N TRP A 448 10.06 -22.08 34.00
CA TRP A 448 11.06 -21.02 33.94
C TRP A 448 12.47 -21.51 34.26
N GLN A 449 12.62 -22.46 35.19
CA GLN A 449 13.92 -23.09 35.44
C GLN A 449 14.42 -23.86 34.22
N GLN A 450 13.55 -24.59 33.52
CA GLN A 450 13.91 -25.25 32.27
C GLN A 450 14.29 -24.24 31.17
N ALA A 451 13.54 -23.15 31.03
CA ALA A 451 13.85 -22.09 30.06
C ALA A 451 15.21 -21.44 30.35
N ALA A 452 15.49 -21.14 31.62
CA ALA A 452 16.75 -20.55 32.08
C ALA A 452 17.94 -21.50 31.83
N ALA A 453 17.76 -22.81 32.06
CA ALA A 453 18.77 -23.81 31.73
C ALA A 453 19.07 -23.86 30.22
N GLY A 454 18.08 -23.55 29.38
CA GLY A 454 18.22 -23.39 27.92
C GLY A 454 18.79 -22.03 27.48
N GLY A 455 19.22 -21.17 28.40
CA GLY A 455 19.82 -19.87 28.09
C GLY A 455 18.81 -18.75 27.78
N SER A 456 17.53 -18.93 28.06
CA SER A 456 16.50 -17.89 27.93
C SER A 456 15.98 -17.47 29.29
N PHE A 457 16.13 -16.18 29.60
CA PHE A 457 15.51 -15.59 30.78
C PHE A 457 14.11 -15.06 30.43
N PRO A 458 13.11 -15.21 31.32
CA PRO A 458 11.85 -14.51 31.16
C PRO A 458 12.12 -12.99 31.08
N ALA A 459 11.58 -12.35 30.05
CA ALA A 459 11.75 -10.91 29.78
C ALA A 459 10.92 -10.04 30.71
#